data_AF-A0A543HJV6-F1
#
_entry.id   AF-A0A543HJV6-F1
#
_cell.length_a   1.000
_cell.length_b   1.000
_cell.length_c   1.000
_cell.angle_alpha   90.00
_cell.angle_beta   90.00
_cell.angle_gamma   90.00
#
_symmetry.space_group_name_H-M   'P 1'
#
loop_
_entity.id
_entity.type
_entity.pdbx_description
1 polymer ?
#
loop_
_entity_poly.entity_id
_entity_poly.type
_entity_poly.pdbx_seq_one_letter_code
_entity_poly.pdbx_strand_id
1 'polypeptide(L)'
;MPNGAGAGAVAAIRADPARARHYGQFYGLDPLPDGGLPLLIVHGNCQAESLRQLLQHAPGAPWSSVRIPPVHELAAEEVPLLQRLLRRADVVLTQPIADDYGRMPVGASQVAQTATRARTVVWPVVFYAGLHPWQLVHHDAEAGDPPLVPYHDARTVLRAAESEPHTDPSTAIAVSAWSIGELRRREQAAGAVPVSDLVLASGAGAMRTVNHPANPVLVALARRIQETLGLSPTAVDPGRRLLDVLHAPVSADVLVALGLDPAGAREDWLVSGEVVPVAEVERAQLAWLLDRPRLVADIVRRHRAQLDLLAGRTPGEVSR
;
A
#
# COMPACT_ATOMS: atom_id res chain seq x y z
N MET A 1 -4.76 35.37 3.29
CA MET A 1 -4.97 34.39 4.38
C MET A 1 -6.04 33.42 3.89
N PRO A 2 -5.80 32.10 3.88
CA PRO A 2 -6.80 31.16 3.38
C PRO A 2 -8.03 31.22 4.30
N ASN A 3 -9.19 31.61 3.74
CA ASN A 3 -10.45 31.70 4.47
C ASN A 3 -10.86 30.30 4.96
N GLY A 4 -10.67 30.02 6.25
CA GLY A 4 -11.16 28.81 6.91
C GLY A 4 -10.13 27.75 7.30
N ALA A 5 -8.82 28.04 7.23
CA ALA A 5 -7.82 27.17 7.84
C ALA A 5 -7.75 27.46 9.36
N GLY A 6 -8.08 26.49 10.20
CA GLY A 6 -7.90 26.59 11.65
C GLY A 6 -6.42 26.77 12.03
N ALA A 7 -6.15 27.23 13.26
CA ALA A 7 -4.78 27.52 13.72
C ALA A 7 -3.79 26.36 13.54
N GLY A 8 -4.25 25.10 13.71
CA GLY A 8 -3.45 23.90 13.47
C GLY A 8 -3.02 23.71 12.00
N ALA A 9 -3.91 23.98 11.05
CA ALA A 9 -3.57 23.90 9.62
C ALA A 9 -2.54 24.97 9.21
N VAL A 10 -2.61 26.16 9.81
CA VAL A 10 -1.61 27.22 9.59
C VAL A 10 -0.23 26.81 10.12
N ALA A 11 -0.18 26.11 11.26
CA ALA A 11 1.07 25.58 11.80
C ALA A 11 1.66 24.48 10.90
N ALA A 12 0.84 23.53 10.42
CA ALA A 12 1.27 22.48 9.50
C ALA A 12 1.85 23.05 8.19
N ILE A 13 1.19 24.06 7.60
CA ILE A 13 1.68 24.74 6.40
C ILE A 13 3.05 25.40 6.62
N ARG A 14 3.28 26.00 7.80
CA ARG A 14 4.56 26.65 8.12
C ARG A 14 5.68 25.64 8.38
N ALA A 15 5.34 24.49 8.98
CA ALA A 15 6.31 23.44 9.27
C ALA A 15 6.84 22.77 7.98
N ASP A 16 5.98 22.57 6.99
CA ASP A 16 6.37 22.02 5.68
C ASP A 16 5.64 22.71 4.51
N PRO A 17 6.16 23.85 4.02
CA PRO A 17 5.56 24.58 2.91
C PRO A 17 5.55 23.79 1.59
N ALA A 18 6.51 22.88 1.38
CA ALA A 18 6.62 22.10 0.15
C ALA A 18 5.52 21.02 0.10
N ARG A 19 5.31 20.30 1.20
CA ARG A 19 4.16 19.40 1.37
C ARG A 19 2.85 20.15 1.24
N ALA A 20 2.73 21.31 1.88
CA ALA A 20 1.50 22.09 1.83
C ALA A 20 1.13 22.49 0.39
N ARG A 21 2.12 22.92 -0.41
CA ARG A 21 1.96 23.17 -1.85
C ARG A 21 1.59 21.90 -2.61
N HIS A 22 2.21 20.76 -2.30
CA HIS A 22 1.93 19.48 -2.95
C HIS A 22 0.47 19.03 -2.77
N TYR A 23 -0.13 19.31 -1.61
CA TYR A 23 -1.55 19.07 -1.31
C TYR A 23 -2.36 20.37 -1.25
N GLY A 24 -2.07 21.34 -2.12
CA GLY A 24 -2.58 22.71 -2.00
C GLY A 24 -4.11 22.81 -1.86
N GLN A 25 -4.89 22.00 -2.58
CA GLN A 25 -6.35 21.93 -2.42
C GLN A 25 -6.78 21.40 -1.03
N PHE A 26 -6.09 20.39 -0.50
CA PHE A 26 -6.35 19.84 0.83
C PHE A 26 -6.07 20.86 1.94
N TYR A 27 -4.97 21.61 1.85
CA TYR A 27 -4.65 22.69 2.80
C TYR A 27 -5.44 23.98 2.56
N GLY A 28 -6.18 24.09 1.44
CA GLY A 28 -6.91 25.30 1.06
C GLY A 28 -6.01 26.43 0.57
N LEU A 29 -4.80 26.11 0.09
CA LEU A 29 -3.93 27.02 -0.64
C LEU A 29 -4.43 27.24 -2.07
N ASP A 30 -5.04 26.21 -2.66
CA ASP A 30 -5.68 26.25 -3.97
C ASP A 30 -7.21 26.07 -3.81
N PRO A 31 -8.03 26.65 -4.71
CA PRO A 31 -9.47 26.42 -4.69
C PRO A 31 -9.80 24.94 -4.91
N LEU A 32 -10.84 24.47 -4.23
CA LEU A 32 -11.42 23.17 -4.52
C LEU A 32 -12.04 23.17 -5.92
N PRO A 33 -12.12 22.02 -6.60
CA PRO A 33 -12.84 21.92 -7.87
C PRO A 33 -14.28 22.44 -7.72
N ASP A 34 -14.66 23.39 -8.58
CA ASP A 34 -15.96 24.09 -8.56
C ASP A 34 -16.76 23.92 -9.86
N GLY A 35 -16.29 23.06 -10.78
CA GLY A 35 -16.89 22.83 -12.10
C GLY A 35 -18.24 22.09 -12.11
N GLY A 36 -18.97 22.08 -10.99
CA GLY A 36 -20.29 21.45 -10.86
C GLY A 36 -20.29 19.92 -10.87
N LEU A 37 -19.13 19.28 -10.99
CA LEU A 37 -19.00 17.82 -10.94
C LEU A 37 -18.99 17.31 -9.47
N PRO A 38 -19.57 16.13 -9.22
CA PRO A 38 -19.43 15.41 -7.96
C PRO A 38 -18.00 15.33 -7.43
N LEU A 39 -17.82 15.47 -6.12
CA LEU A 39 -16.52 15.37 -5.46
C LEU A 39 -16.22 13.92 -5.05
N LEU A 40 -15.16 13.36 -5.64
CA LEU A 40 -14.55 12.08 -5.29
C LEU A 40 -13.40 12.27 -4.29
N ILE A 41 -13.48 11.59 -3.15
CA ILE A 41 -12.38 11.47 -2.19
C ILE A 41 -11.89 10.02 -2.16
N VAL A 42 -10.58 9.82 -2.29
CA VAL A 42 -9.94 8.50 -2.20
C VAL A 42 -9.02 8.50 -0.98
N HIS A 43 -9.40 7.73 0.03
CA HIS A 43 -8.79 7.64 1.34
C HIS A 43 -8.15 6.25 1.54
N GLY A 44 -6.91 6.23 1.99
CA GLY A 44 -6.13 5.00 2.11
C GLY A 44 -4.65 5.27 2.34
N ASN A 45 -3.84 4.22 2.19
CA ASN A 45 -2.38 4.29 2.18
C ASN A 45 -1.84 4.85 0.85
N CYS A 46 -0.55 4.63 0.56
CA CYS A 46 0.11 5.08 -0.67
C CYS A 46 -0.60 4.68 -1.98
N GLN A 47 -1.39 3.60 -1.98
CA GLN A 47 -2.14 3.13 -3.14
C GLN A 47 -3.28 4.08 -3.54
N ALA A 48 -3.82 4.86 -2.58
CA ALA A 48 -4.99 5.72 -2.78
C ALA A 48 -4.76 6.77 -3.87
N GLU A 49 -3.57 7.37 -3.92
CA GLU A 49 -3.25 8.38 -4.93
C GLU A 49 -3.23 7.80 -6.35
N SER A 50 -2.73 6.58 -6.49
CA SER A 50 -2.70 5.90 -7.80
C SER A 50 -4.11 5.60 -8.29
N LEU A 51 -4.97 5.12 -7.40
CA LEU A 51 -6.37 4.86 -7.70
C LEU A 51 -7.14 6.16 -8.02
N ARG A 52 -6.90 7.23 -7.26
CA ARG A 52 -7.48 8.56 -7.53
C ARG A 52 -7.11 9.05 -8.92
N GLN A 53 -5.83 8.95 -9.30
CA GLN A 53 -5.36 9.37 -10.62
C GLN A 53 -6.04 8.57 -11.74
N LEU A 54 -6.15 7.24 -11.61
CA LEU A 54 -6.82 6.41 -12.60
C LEU A 54 -8.30 6.78 -12.78
N LEU A 55 -9.01 7.01 -11.67
CA LEU A 55 -10.43 7.36 -11.70
C LEU A 55 -10.68 8.80 -12.17
N GLN A 56 -9.84 9.75 -11.75
CA GLN A 56 -9.97 11.15 -12.14
C GLN A 56 -9.73 11.37 -13.64
N HIS A 57 -8.77 10.65 -14.21
CA HIS A 57 -8.36 10.83 -15.60
C HIS A 57 -8.94 9.76 -16.53
N ALA A 58 -9.85 8.92 -16.03
CA ALA A 58 -10.60 8.00 -16.88
C ALA A 58 -11.40 8.80 -17.92
N PRO A 59 -11.44 8.37 -19.20
CA PRO A 59 -12.31 8.95 -20.21
C PRO A 59 -13.76 9.06 -19.72
N GLY A 60 -14.32 10.27 -19.77
CA GLY A 60 -15.68 10.55 -19.31
C GLY A 60 -15.89 10.50 -17.79
N ALA A 61 -14.82 10.63 -16.99
CA ALA A 61 -14.92 10.66 -15.53
C ALA A 61 -15.99 11.68 -15.05
N PRO A 62 -17.02 11.25 -14.31
CA PRO A 62 -18.14 12.10 -13.93
C PRO A 62 -17.89 12.87 -12.63
N TRP A 63 -16.63 13.12 -12.26
CA TRP A 63 -16.25 13.68 -10.97
C TRP A 63 -14.98 14.53 -11.07
N SER A 64 -14.81 15.36 -10.05
CA SER A 64 -13.52 15.94 -9.69
C SER A 64 -13.02 15.32 -8.38
N SER A 65 -11.70 15.31 -8.17
CA SER A 65 -11.09 14.74 -6.98
C SER A 65 -10.03 15.66 -6.42
N VAL A 66 -9.78 15.53 -5.13
CA VAL A 66 -8.74 16.25 -4.41
C VAL A 66 -7.67 15.28 -3.99
N ARG A 67 -6.41 15.63 -4.24
CA ARG A 67 -5.26 14.90 -3.70
C ARG A 67 -5.20 15.12 -2.20
N ILE A 68 -5.21 14.04 -1.43
CA ILE A 68 -5.07 14.08 0.04
C ILE A 68 -3.83 13.26 0.45
N PRO A 69 -3.22 13.57 1.61
CA PRO A 69 -2.19 12.71 2.18
C PRO A 69 -2.68 11.27 2.40
N PRO A 70 -1.80 10.26 2.26
CA PRO A 70 -2.13 8.91 2.69
C PRO A 70 -2.28 8.88 4.22
N VAL A 71 -3.10 7.95 4.72
CA VAL A 71 -3.53 7.94 6.13
C VAL A 71 -2.39 7.86 7.15
N HIS A 72 -1.28 7.20 6.81
CA HIS A 72 -0.11 7.05 7.69
C HIS A 72 0.76 8.32 7.74
N GLU A 73 0.54 9.28 6.84
CA GLU A 73 1.20 10.59 6.86
C GLU A 73 0.29 11.71 7.41
N LEU A 74 -0.96 11.39 7.79
CA LEU A 74 -1.85 12.39 8.37
C LEU A 74 -1.43 12.71 9.81
N ALA A 75 -1.45 14.00 10.15
CA ALA A 75 -1.30 14.48 11.52
C ALA A 75 -2.66 14.86 12.13
N ALA A 76 -2.73 14.92 13.47
CA ALA A 76 -3.96 15.23 14.19
C ALA A 76 -4.55 16.60 13.81
N GLU A 77 -3.69 17.58 13.53
CA GLU A 77 -4.06 18.93 13.12
C GLU A 77 -4.68 18.99 11.72
N GLU A 78 -4.49 17.95 10.91
CA GLU A 78 -4.97 17.83 9.54
C GLU A 78 -6.33 17.13 9.44
N VAL A 79 -6.75 16.43 10.50
CA VAL A 79 -8.04 15.74 10.58
C VAL A 79 -9.22 16.68 10.26
N PRO A 80 -9.29 17.93 10.79
CA PRO A 80 -10.36 18.86 10.42
C PRO A 80 -10.39 19.22 8.93
N LEU A 81 -9.22 19.22 8.25
CA LEU A 81 -9.12 19.49 6.81
C LEU A 81 -9.71 18.33 6.00
N LEU A 82 -9.39 17.09 6.40
CA LEU A 82 -9.99 15.88 5.82
C LEU A 82 -11.52 15.89 6.02
N GLN A 83 -11.99 16.11 7.24
CA GLN A 83 -13.42 16.12 7.55
C GLN A 83 -14.19 17.18 6.76
N ARG A 84 -13.57 18.34 6.49
CA ARG A 84 -14.15 19.39 5.62
C ARG A 84 -14.39 18.88 4.19
N LEU A 85 -13.45 18.11 3.63
CA LEU A 85 -13.62 17.49 2.31
C LEU A 85 -14.68 16.40 2.34
N LEU A 86 -14.65 15.51 3.35
CA LEU A 86 -15.59 14.42 3.50
C LEU A 86 -17.04 14.89 3.60
N ARG A 87 -17.32 15.96 4.34
CA ARG A 87 -18.66 16.57 4.43
C ARG A 87 -19.20 17.09 3.09
N ARG A 88 -18.31 17.34 2.12
CA ARG A 88 -18.65 17.83 0.77
C ARG A 88 -18.58 16.73 -0.28
N ALA A 89 -18.12 15.54 0.07
CA ALA A 89 -17.92 14.46 -0.88
C ALA A 89 -19.27 13.89 -1.34
N ASP A 90 -19.34 13.53 -2.61
CA ASP A 90 -20.46 12.80 -3.21
C ASP A 90 -20.11 11.31 -3.35
N VAL A 91 -18.82 11.00 -3.47
CA VAL A 91 -18.28 9.63 -3.50
C VAL A 91 -17.04 9.55 -2.61
N VAL A 92 -16.98 8.53 -1.76
CA VAL A 92 -15.80 8.21 -0.95
C VAL A 92 -15.34 6.80 -1.23
N LEU A 93 -14.08 6.65 -1.62
CA LEU A 93 -13.41 5.36 -1.67
C LEU A 93 -12.49 5.25 -0.47
N THR A 94 -12.70 4.29 0.42
CA THR A 94 -11.84 4.12 1.60
C THR A 94 -11.27 2.72 1.69
N GLN A 95 -10.01 2.61 2.12
CA GLN A 95 -9.48 1.33 2.59
C GLN A 95 -10.09 0.96 3.95
N PRO A 96 -10.10 -0.33 4.35
CA PRO A 96 -10.61 -0.80 5.64
C PRO A 96 -9.63 -0.48 6.77
N ILE A 97 -9.46 0.81 7.03
CA ILE A 97 -8.63 1.34 8.11
C ILE A 97 -9.40 1.23 9.42
N ALA A 98 -8.73 0.76 10.47
CA ALA A 98 -9.32 0.63 11.80
C ALA A 98 -9.71 2.01 12.34
N ASP A 99 -10.79 2.06 13.11
CA ASP A 99 -11.18 3.27 13.83
C ASP A 99 -10.08 3.67 14.82
N ASP A 100 -9.93 4.98 15.01
CA ASP A 100 -8.90 5.58 15.86
C ASP A 100 -7.46 5.24 15.44
N TYR A 101 -7.24 4.87 14.16
CA TYR A 101 -5.91 4.67 13.60
C TYR A 101 -5.04 5.90 13.84
N GLY A 102 -3.84 5.69 14.39
CA GLY A 102 -2.95 6.79 14.77
C GLY A 102 -3.50 7.70 15.87
N ARG A 103 -4.47 7.23 16.67
CA ARG A 103 -5.24 8.01 17.66
C ARG A 103 -6.06 9.14 17.03
N MET A 104 -6.44 8.99 15.76
CA MET A 104 -7.21 9.95 15.00
C MET A 104 -8.49 9.33 14.46
N PRO A 105 -9.60 10.07 14.36
CA PRO A 105 -10.87 9.56 13.86
C PRO A 105 -10.86 9.45 12.31
N VAL A 106 -9.98 8.61 11.79
CA VAL A 106 -9.71 8.42 10.35
C VAL A 106 -10.00 6.98 9.89
N GLY A 107 -10.65 6.17 10.73
CA GLY A 107 -11.09 4.83 10.34
C GLY A 107 -12.14 4.83 9.25
N ALA A 108 -12.30 3.71 8.56
CA ALA A 108 -13.26 3.59 7.46
C ALA A 108 -14.70 3.89 7.92
N SER A 109 -15.07 3.47 9.14
CA SER A 109 -16.39 3.73 9.69
C SER A 109 -16.58 5.22 10.02
N GLN A 110 -15.57 5.85 10.62
CA GLN A 110 -15.56 7.26 11.00
C GLN A 110 -15.56 8.20 9.78
N VAL A 111 -14.85 7.80 8.72
CA VAL A 111 -14.86 8.48 7.41
C VAL A 111 -16.25 8.43 6.80
N ALA A 112 -16.90 7.25 6.77
CA ALA A 112 -18.26 7.11 6.27
C ALA A 112 -19.29 7.92 7.08
N GLN A 113 -19.16 7.92 8.42
CA GLN A 113 -20.00 8.72 9.32
C GLN A 113 -19.84 10.23 9.09
N THR A 114 -18.64 10.69 8.69
CA THR A 114 -18.41 12.10 8.36
C THR A 114 -18.97 12.46 6.98
N ALA A 115 -18.87 11.53 6.02
CA ALA A 115 -19.32 11.70 4.65
C ALA A 115 -20.78 11.24 4.44
N THR A 116 -21.71 11.72 5.27
CA THR A 116 -23.11 11.23 5.31
C THR A 116 -23.88 11.35 4.00
N ARG A 117 -23.46 12.23 3.10
CA ARG A 117 -24.08 12.46 1.78
C ARG A 117 -23.42 11.61 0.68
N ALA A 118 -22.24 11.07 0.94
CA ALA A 118 -21.45 10.39 -0.06
C ALA A 118 -21.86 8.93 -0.20
N ARG A 119 -21.83 8.44 -1.44
CA ARG A 119 -21.77 7.00 -1.67
C ARG A 119 -20.38 6.50 -1.30
N THR A 120 -20.30 5.66 -0.27
CA THR A 120 -19.04 5.09 0.20
C THR A 120 -18.81 3.69 -0.36
N VAL A 121 -17.62 3.44 -0.89
CA VAL A 121 -17.17 2.12 -1.35
C VAL A 121 -15.86 1.77 -0.65
N VAL A 122 -15.78 0.55 -0.10
CA VAL A 122 -14.57 0.03 0.52
C VAL A 122 -13.76 -0.74 -0.52
N TRP A 123 -12.45 -0.52 -0.55
CA TRP A 123 -11.51 -1.25 -1.41
C TRP A 123 -10.34 -1.78 -0.58
N PRO A 124 -9.76 -2.94 -0.90
CA PRO A 124 -8.79 -3.59 -0.02
C PRO A 124 -7.43 -2.89 -0.10
N VAL A 125 -6.62 -3.05 0.95
CA VAL A 125 -5.18 -2.86 0.83
C VAL A 125 -4.65 -4.01 -0.03
N VAL A 126 -4.17 -3.71 -1.24
CA VAL A 126 -3.61 -4.74 -2.12
C VAL A 126 -2.27 -5.18 -1.56
N PHE A 127 -2.20 -6.43 -1.09
CA PHE A 127 -0.99 -7.04 -0.56
C PHE A 127 -0.82 -8.43 -1.13
N TYR A 128 0.35 -8.72 -1.71
CA TYR A 128 0.67 -10.02 -2.27
C TYR A 128 2.16 -10.34 -2.14
N ALA A 129 2.46 -11.38 -1.34
CA ALA A 129 3.83 -11.79 -1.07
C ALA A 129 4.39 -12.81 -2.07
N GLY A 130 3.58 -13.40 -2.97
CA GLY A 130 4.03 -14.51 -3.81
C GLY A 130 5.23 -14.19 -4.71
N LEU A 131 5.30 -12.98 -5.30
CA LEU A 131 6.45 -12.57 -6.12
C LEU A 131 7.71 -12.23 -5.30
N HIS A 132 7.54 -11.97 -4.00
CA HIS A 132 8.62 -11.57 -3.10
C HIS A 132 8.50 -12.34 -1.77
N PRO A 133 8.62 -13.68 -1.77
CA PRO A 133 8.17 -14.51 -0.66
C PRO A 133 8.97 -14.29 0.62
N TRP A 134 10.20 -13.80 0.52
CA TRP A 134 11.06 -13.43 1.66
C TRP A 134 10.89 -11.99 2.13
N GLN A 135 10.12 -11.14 1.45
CA GLN A 135 9.96 -9.75 1.85
C GLN A 135 8.98 -9.60 3.01
N LEU A 136 9.39 -8.86 4.05
CA LEU A 136 8.60 -8.59 5.24
C LEU A 136 8.35 -7.08 5.40
N VAL A 137 7.10 -6.70 5.68
CA VAL A 137 6.72 -5.32 6.04
C VAL A 137 6.62 -5.24 7.56
N HIS A 138 7.61 -4.58 8.16
CA HIS A 138 7.64 -4.29 9.58
C HIS A 138 8.11 -2.85 9.76
N HIS A 139 7.41 -2.10 10.60
CA HIS A 139 7.79 -0.75 10.99
C HIS A 139 7.92 -0.74 12.50
N ASP A 140 9.08 -0.31 12.98
CA ASP A 140 9.34 -0.13 14.40
C ASP A 140 9.30 1.37 14.73
N ALA A 141 8.55 1.74 15.76
CA ALA A 141 8.34 3.15 16.10
C ALA A 141 9.61 3.85 16.64
N GLU A 142 10.57 3.09 17.19
CA GLU A 142 11.80 3.63 17.75
C GLU A 142 12.96 3.56 16.74
N ALA A 143 13.13 2.39 16.10
CA ALA A 143 14.21 2.14 15.16
C ALA A 143 13.90 2.67 13.75
N GLY A 144 12.62 2.88 13.42
CA GLY A 144 12.18 3.29 12.09
C GLY A 144 12.27 2.16 11.05
N ASP A 145 12.42 2.55 9.79
CA ASP A 145 12.56 1.64 8.67
C ASP A 145 14.01 1.14 8.50
N PRO A 146 14.23 -0.08 7.99
CA PRO A 146 15.57 -0.56 7.71
C PRO A 146 16.30 0.32 6.67
N PRO A 147 17.66 0.32 6.67
CA PRO A 147 18.44 1.13 5.74
C PRO A 147 18.20 0.74 4.28
N LEU A 148 18.37 1.73 3.39
CA LEU A 148 18.27 1.68 1.93
C LEU A 148 16.85 1.44 1.37
N VAL A 149 16.10 0.50 1.91
CA VAL A 149 14.73 0.19 1.48
C VAL A 149 13.85 -0.16 2.69
N PRO A 150 12.58 0.25 2.74
CA PRO A 150 11.69 0.09 3.90
C PRO A 150 11.05 -1.31 3.99
N TYR A 151 11.84 -2.34 3.69
CA TYR A 151 11.42 -3.74 3.74
C TYR A 151 12.56 -4.58 4.30
N HIS A 152 12.22 -5.56 5.15
CA HIS A 152 13.19 -6.57 5.54
C HIS A 152 13.18 -7.74 4.58
N ASP A 153 14.32 -8.42 4.48
CA ASP A 153 14.41 -9.75 3.91
C ASP A 153 14.44 -10.81 5.03
N ALA A 154 13.54 -11.78 4.97
CA ALA A 154 13.41 -12.85 5.95
C ALA A 154 14.71 -13.63 6.14
N ARG A 155 15.51 -13.82 5.08
CA ARG A 155 16.79 -14.53 5.16
C ARG A 155 17.81 -13.71 5.93
N THR A 156 17.83 -12.40 5.73
CA THR A 156 18.67 -11.47 6.49
C THR A 156 18.25 -11.40 7.96
N VAL A 157 16.95 -11.37 8.25
CA VAL A 157 16.42 -11.41 9.63
C VAL A 157 16.78 -12.72 10.33
N LEU A 158 16.63 -13.87 9.66
CA LEU A 158 16.98 -15.17 10.23
C LEU A 158 18.48 -15.30 10.48
N ARG A 159 19.34 -14.80 9.57
CA ARG A 159 20.79 -14.70 9.80
C ARG A 159 21.12 -13.87 11.04
N ALA A 160 20.48 -12.72 11.24
CA ALA A 160 20.65 -11.89 12.43
C ALA A 160 20.12 -12.56 13.72
N ALA A 161 19.17 -13.50 13.59
CA ALA A 161 18.65 -14.33 14.66
C ALA A 161 19.46 -15.63 14.87
N GLU A 162 20.65 -15.75 14.28
CA GLU A 162 21.51 -16.95 14.33
C GLU A 162 20.78 -18.23 13.87
N SER A 163 19.83 -18.09 12.95
CA SER A 163 19.01 -19.17 12.39
C SER A 163 19.28 -19.34 10.90
N GLU A 164 19.39 -20.59 10.44
CA GLU A 164 19.63 -20.88 9.02
C GLU A 164 18.37 -20.56 8.17
N PRO A 165 18.48 -19.66 7.18
CA PRO A 165 17.36 -19.31 6.33
C PRO A 165 17.08 -20.39 5.28
N HIS A 166 15.80 -20.68 5.03
CA HIS A 166 15.40 -21.52 3.91
C HIS A 166 15.29 -20.67 2.64
N THR A 167 15.95 -21.12 1.57
CA THR A 167 16.07 -20.37 0.31
C THR A 167 15.46 -21.11 -0.89
N ASP A 168 14.71 -22.19 -0.66
CA ASP A 168 14.04 -22.94 -1.73
C ASP A 168 12.94 -22.10 -2.39
N PRO A 169 13.06 -21.75 -3.69
CA PRO A 169 12.05 -20.99 -4.43
C PRO A 169 10.68 -21.68 -4.50
N SER A 170 10.61 -23.01 -4.34
CA SER A 170 9.33 -23.75 -4.38
C SER A 170 8.37 -23.32 -3.26
N THR A 171 8.90 -22.81 -2.15
CA THR A 171 8.12 -22.28 -1.01
C THR A 171 7.26 -21.06 -1.40
N ALA A 172 7.59 -20.38 -2.50
CA ALA A 172 6.79 -19.29 -3.05
C ALA A 172 5.36 -19.71 -3.38
N ILE A 173 5.12 -20.98 -3.76
CA ILE A 173 3.78 -21.52 -4.04
C ILE A 173 2.90 -21.43 -2.78
N ALA A 174 3.43 -21.88 -1.64
CA ALA A 174 2.71 -21.87 -0.37
C ALA A 174 2.50 -20.44 0.15
N VAL A 175 3.52 -19.57 0.04
CA VAL A 175 3.42 -18.14 0.39
C VAL A 175 2.40 -17.41 -0.50
N SER A 176 2.37 -17.71 -1.80
CA SER A 176 1.40 -17.16 -2.75
C SER A 176 -0.03 -17.53 -2.36
N ALA A 177 -0.29 -18.83 -2.16
CA ALA A 177 -1.60 -19.33 -1.79
C ALA A 177 -2.09 -18.72 -0.47
N TRP A 178 -1.21 -18.67 0.55
CA TRP A 178 -1.50 -18.04 1.82
C TRP A 178 -1.81 -16.55 1.69
N SER A 179 -0.97 -15.81 0.95
CA SER A 179 -1.13 -14.36 0.78
C SER A 179 -2.44 -14.01 0.07
N ILE A 180 -2.85 -14.79 -0.93
CA ILE A 180 -4.13 -14.63 -1.63
C ILE A 180 -5.30 -15.01 -0.71
N GLY A 181 -5.17 -16.07 0.07
CA GLY A 181 -6.16 -16.45 1.09
C GLY A 181 -6.39 -15.32 2.10
N GLU A 182 -5.31 -14.72 2.60
CA GLU A 182 -5.38 -13.58 3.53
C GLU A 182 -5.99 -12.33 2.89
N LEU A 183 -5.65 -12.03 1.64
CA LEU A 183 -6.27 -10.94 0.89
C LEU A 183 -7.78 -11.17 0.74
N ARG A 184 -8.22 -12.36 0.30
CA ARG A 184 -9.64 -12.73 0.20
C ARG A 184 -10.38 -12.62 1.52
N ARG A 185 -9.77 -13.11 2.60
CA ARG A 185 -10.36 -13.03 3.94
C ARG A 185 -10.60 -11.57 4.35
N ARG A 186 -9.64 -10.69 4.09
CA ARG A 186 -9.76 -9.24 4.40
C ARG A 186 -10.77 -8.54 3.50
N GLU A 187 -10.83 -8.90 2.21
CA GLU A 187 -11.86 -8.41 1.28
C GLU A 187 -13.26 -8.72 1.80
N GLN A 188 -13.51 -9.99 2.15
CA GLN A 188 -14.80 -10.46 2.65
C GLN A 188 -15.16 -9.80 3.98
N ALA A 189 -14.23 -9.77 4.94
CA ALA A 189 -14.47 -9.18 6.25
C ALA A 189 -14.80 -7.67 6.17
N ALA A 190 -14.24 -6.96 5.20
CA ALA A 190 -14.48 -5.54 5.00
C ALA A 190 -15.65 -5.22 4.05
N GLY A 191 -16.23 -6.22 3.39
CA GLY A 191 -17.16 -5.99 2.28
C GLY A 191 -16.53 -5.18 1.14
N ALA A 192 -15.22 -5.35 0.93
CA ALA A 192 -14.44 -4.55 -0.01
C ALA A 192 -14.58 -5.09 -1.45
N VAL A 193 -14.35 -4.22 -2.43
CA VAL A 193 -14.25 -4.59 -3.85
C VAL A 193 -13.17 -5.68 -4.01
N PRO A 194 -13.50 -6.88 -4.51
CA PRO A 194 -12.51 -7.95 -4.65
C PRO A 194 -11.39 -7.56 -5.61
N VAL A 195 -10.14 -7.91 -5.29
CA VAL A 195 -8.95 -7.69 -6.13
C VAL A 195 -8.05 -8.93 -6.22
N SER A 196 -8.23 -9.92 -5.35
CA SER A 196 -7.39 -11.11 -5.28
C SER A 196 -7.29 -11.91 -6.60
N ASP A 197 -8.37 -11.99 -7.37
CA ASP A 197 -8.38 -12.56 -8.71
C ASP A 197 -7.62 -11.69 -9.74
N LEU A 198 -7.70 -10.36 -9.61
CA LEU A 198 -6.97 -9.42 -10.47
C LEU A 198 -5.46 -9.50 -10.26
N VAL A 199 -5.02 -9.73 -9.01
CA VAL A 199 -3.62 -9.98 -8.67
C VAL A 199 -3.12 -11.23 -9.37
N LEU A 200 -3.86 -12.35 -9.26
CA LEU A 200 -3.49 -13.61 -9.91
C LEU A 200 -3.44 -13.49 -11.44
N ALA A 201 -4.46 -12.85 -12.03
CA ALA A 201 -4.55 -12.65 -13.48
C ALA A 201 -3.41 -11.78 -14.05
N SER A 202 -2.77 -10.96 -13.22
CA SER A 202 -1.68 -10.06 -13.63
C SER A 202 -0.29 -10.74 -13.66
N GLY A 203 -0.18 -11.99 -13.17
CA GLY A 203 1.04 -12.80 -13.24
C GLY A 203 2.28 -12.09 -12.68
N ALA A 204 3.40 -12.16 -13.41
CA ALA A 204 4.67 -11.52 -13.02
C ALA A 204 4.56 -9.97 -12.94
N GLY A 205 3.59 -9.39 -13.64
CA GLY A 205 3.31 -7.95 -13.64
C GLY A 205 2.32 -7.51 -12.57
N ALA A 206 2.08 -8.30 -11.52
CA ALA A 206 1.09 -8.00 -10.49
C ALA A 206 1.56 -6.97 -9.46
N MET A 207 2.82 -7.05 -9.01
CA MET A 207 3.35 -6.28 -7.89
C MET A 207 4.76 -5.76 -8.17
N ARG A 208 5.10 -4.60 -7.59
CA ARG A 208 6.48 -4.05 -7.56
C ARG A 208 7.19 -4.38 -6.26
N THR A 209 6.44 -4.37 -5.16
CA THR A 209 6.80 -4.83 -3.82
C THR A 209 5.56 -5.50 -3.23
N VAL A 210 5.65 -6.13 -2.06
CA VAL A 210 4.50 -6.86 -1.49
C VAL A 210 3.25 -6.01 -1.24
N ASN A 211 3.38 -4.68 -1.15
CA ASN A 211 2.28 -3.74 -0.94
C ASN A 211 2.16 -2.66 -2.03
N HIS A 212 2.97 -2.70 -3.10
CA HIS A 212 2.87 -1.80 -4.25
C HIS A 212 2.37 -2.55 -5.48
N PRO A 213 1.04 -2.62 -5.71
CA PRO A 213 0.49 -3.20 -6.92
C PRO A 213 0.96 -2.48 -8.19
N ALA A 214 1.15 -3.25 -9.25
CA ALA A 214 1.52 -2.76 -10.56
C ALA A 214 0.31 -2.22 -11.34
N ASN A 215 0.58 -1.49 -12.42
CA ASN A 215 -0.45 -0.86 -13.25
C ASN A 215 -1.57 -1.83 -13.67
N PRO A 216 -1.30 -3.07 -14.13
CA PRO A 216 -2.36 -4.00 -14.53
C PRO A 216 -3.41 -4.23 -13.43
N VAL A 217 -2.95 -4.45 -12.18
CA VAL A 217 -3.83 -4.64 -11.01
C VAL A 217 -4.59 -3.35 -10.70
N LEU A 218 -3.92 -2.20 -10.67
CA LEU A 218 -4.54 -0.92 -10.32
C LEU A 218 -5.58 -0.48 -11.36
N VAL A 219 -5.31 -0.64 -12.65
CA VAL A 219 -6.25 -0.32 -13.75
C VAL A 219 -7.48 -1.23 -13.67
N ALA A 220 -7.27 -2.54 -13.48
CA ALA A 220 -8.38 -3.48 -13.34
C ALA A 220 -9.23 -3.19 -12.08
N LEU A 221 -8.59 -2.84 -10.96
CA LEU A 221 -9.30 -2.42 -9.75
C LEU A 221 -10.09 -1.12 -9.97
N ALA A 222 -9.52 -0.12 -10.64
CA ALA A 222 -10.21 1.11 -10.96
C ALA A 222 -11.47 0.86 -11.82
N ARG A 223 -11.36 -0.01 -12.84
CA ARG A 223 -12.51 -0.46 -13.65
C ARG A 223 -13.59 -1.14 -12.81
N ARG A 224 -13.19 -2.06 -11.94
CA ARG A 224 -14.13 -2.76 -11.05
C ARG A 224 -14.82 -1.82 -10.06
N ILE A 225 -14.13 -0.77 -9.62
CA ILE A 225 -14.73 0.28 -8.79
C ILE A 225 -15.73 1.12 -9.59
N GLN A 226 -15.44 1.47 -10.85
CA GLN A 226 -16.40 2.13 -11.74
C GLN A 226 -17.68 1.27 -11.89
N GLU A 227 -17.53 -0.03 -12.16
CA GLU A 227 -18.66 -0.97 -12.25
C GLU A 227 -19.44 -1.05 -10.94
N THR A 228 -18.75 -1.14 -9.80
CA THR A 228 -19.37 -1.13 -8.46
C THR A 228 -20.19 0.14 -8.25
N LEU A 229 -19.74 1.27 -8.78
CA LEU A 229 -20.45 2.55 -8.76
C LEU A 229 -21.56 2.66 -9.82
N GLY A 230 -21.77 1.65 -10.67
CA GLY A 230 -22.76 1.67 -11.75
C GLY A 230 -22.33 2.50 -12.97
N LEU A 231 -21.03 2.66 -13.17
CA LEU A 231 -20.43 3.44 -14.24
C LEU A 231 -19.74 2.53 -15.26
N SER A 232 -19.51 3.06 -16.46
CA SER A 232 -18.72 2.36 -17.47
C SER A 232 -17.25 2.22 -17.02
N PRO A 233 -16.62 1.04 -17.19
CA PRO A 233 -15.23 0.78 -16.79
C PRO A 233 -14.23 1.39 -17.79
N THR A 234 -14.10 2.71 -17.80
CA THR A 234 -13.27 3.44 -18.76
C THR A 234 -11.82 3.66 -18.33
N ALA A 235 -11.42 3.35 -17.09
CA ALA A 235 -10.04 3.57 -16.65
C ALA A 235 -9.03 2.88 -17.59
N VAL A 236 -7.93 3.57 -17.89
CA VAL A 236 -6.87 3.11 -18.79
C VAL A 236 -5.51 3.24 -18.13
N ASP A 237 -4.51 2.54 -18.64
CA ASP A 237 -3.13 2.76 -18.23
C ASP A 237 -2.72 4.22 -18.54
N PRO A 238 -2.19 4.98 -17.57
CA PRO A 238 -1.81 6.36 -17.77
C PRO A 238 -0.53 6.56 -18.60
N GLY A 239 0.07 5.48 -19.13
CA GLY A 239 1.31 5.53 -19.93
C GLY A 239 2.56 5.78 -19.09
N ARG A 240 2.42 5.84 -17.76
CA ARG A 240 3.50 5.93 -16.79
C ARG A 240 3.28 4.95 -15.66
N ARG A 241 4.35 4.58 -14.98
CA ARG A 241 4.27 3.68 -13.84
C ARG A 241 3.70 4.42 -12.62
N LEU A 242 2.70 3.82 -11.99
CA LEU A 242 2.14 4.25 -10.70
C LEU A 242 2.96 3.63 -9.57
N LEU A 243 2.99 4.17 -8.34
CA LEU A 243 3.78 3.58 -7.23
C LEU A 243 5.24 3.21 -7.62
N ASP A 244 5.89 4.05 -8.44
CA ASP A 244 7.15 3.72 -9.13
C ASP A 244 8.43 3.97 -8.32
N VAL A 245 8.29 4.32 -7.04
CA VAL A 245 9.42 4.72 -6.20
C VAL A 245 10.28 3.53 -5.82
N LEU A 246 9.66 2.36 -5.59
CA LEU A 246 10.35 1.17 -5.09
C LEU A 246 9.91 -0.06 -5.86
N HIS A 247 10.91 -0.78 -6.35
CA HIS A 247 10.73 -2.05 -7.02
C HIS A 247 11.65 -3.06 -6.36
N ALA A 248 11.09 -4.14 -5.83
CA ALA A 248 11.83 -5.20 -5.17
C ALA A 248 12.29 -6.29 -6.13
N PRO A 249 13.46 -6.90 -5.93
CA PRO A 249 13.91 -8.05 -6.71
C PRO A 249 12.84 -9.14 -6.85
N VAL A 250 12.84 -9.80 -8.00
CA VAL A 250 12.01 -10.96 -8.30
C VAL A 250 12.91 -12.01 -8.96
N SER A 251 13.11 -13.13 -8.27
CA SER A 251 13.94 -14.23 -8.79
C SER A 251 13.24 -14.94 -9.96
N ALA A 252 14.00 -15.29 -10.99
CA ALA A 252 13.51 -16.13 -12.09
C ALA A 252 13.00 -17.48 -11.58
N ASP A 253 13.66 -18.08 -10.59
CA ASP A 253 13.24 -19.37 -10.02
C ASP A 253 11.92 -19.27 -9.25
N VAL A 254 11.66 -18.12 -8.61
CA VAL A 254 10.35 -17.85 -7.98
C VAL A 254 9.26 -17.75 -9.04
N LEU A 255 9.53 -17.07 -10.16
CA LEU A 255 8.57 -16.99 -11.26
C LEU A 255 8.29 -18.37 -11.85
N VAL A 256 9.33 -19.17 -12.10
CA VAL A 256 9.19 -20.56 -12.59
C VAL A 256 8.38 -21.41 -11.61
N ALA A 257 8.66 -21.34 -10.30
CA ALA A 257 7.93 -22.08 -9.28
C ALA A 257 6.42 -21.73 -9.26
N LEU A 258 6.08 -20.47 -9.56
CA LEU A 258 4.70 -19.98 -9.66
C LEU A 258 4.06 -20.26 -11.03
N GLY A 259 4.78 -20.87 -11.98
CA GLY A 259 4.31 -21.09 -13.35
C GLY A 259 4.18 -19.79 -14.16
N LEU A 260 5.01 -18.79 -13.86
CA LEU A 260 5.05 -17.48 -14.51
C LEU A 260 6.26 -17.37 -15.45
N ASP A 261 6.20 -16.42 -16.39
CA ASP A 261 7.28 -16.15 -17.33
C ASP A 261 8.53 -15.60 -16.61
N PRO A 262 9.69 -16.30 -16.66
CA PRO A 262 10.93 -15.85 -16.03
C PRO A 262 11.49 -14.56 -16.63
N ALA A 263 11.04 -14.12 -17.82
CA ALA A 263 11.46 -12.83 -18.39
C ALA A 263 11.03 -11.62 -17.55
N GLY A 264 10.08 -11.80 -16.63
CA GLY A 264 9.70 -10.78 -15.64
C GLY A 264 10.66 -10.65 -14.45
N ALA A 265 11.73 -11.45 -14.40
CA ALA A 265 12.69 -11.43 -13.30
C ALA A 265 13.47 -10.11 -13.24
N ARG A 266 13.93 -9.79 -12.03
CA ARG A 266 14.80 -8.64 -11.76
C ARG A 266 15.66 -8.93 -10.54
N GLU A 267 16.97 -8.83 -10.71
CA GLU A 267 17.93 -9.21 -9.67
C GLU A 267 18.07 -8.15 -8.59
N ASP A 268 17.99 -6.86 -8.96
CA ASP A 268 18.27 -5.75 -8.05
C ASP A 268 17.04 -4.87 -7.72
N TRP A 269 17.18 -4.11 -6.63
CA TRP A 269 16.21 -3.08 -6.32
C TRP A 269 16.28 -1.94 -7.34
N LEU A 270 15.13 -1.35 -7.64
CA LEU A 270 15.08 -0.03 -8.27
C LEU A 270 14.49 0.94 -7.25
N VAL A 271 15.25 1.97 -6.91
CA VAL A 271 14.87 3.03 -5.95
C VAL A 271 14.86 4.35 -6.70
N SER A 272 13.67 4.89 -6.97
CA SER A 272 13.47 6.10 -7.77
C SER A 272 14.17 6.07 -9.14
N GLY A 273 14.24 4.88 -9.75
CA GLY A 273 14.90 4.65 -11.04
C GLY A 273 16.37 4.22 -10.95
N GLU A 274 17.01 4.38 -9.79
CA GLU A 274 18.39 3.95 -9.57
C GLU A 274 18.48 2.49 -9.17
N VAL A 275 19.46 1.78 -9.71
CA VAL A 275 19.73 0.38 -9.35
C VAL A 275 20.45 0.34 -8.01
N VAL A 276 19.89 -0.42 -7.05
CA VAL A 276 20.52 -0.68 -5.75
C VAL A 276 20.76 -2.18 -5.61
N PRO A 277 22.03 -2.64 -5.55
CA PRO A 277 22.34 -4.06 -5.49
C PRO A 277 21.74 -4.77 -4.27
N VAL A 278 21.19 -5.97 -4.45
CA VAL A 278 20.66 -6.77 -3.33
C VAL A 278 21.72 -7.02 -2.26
N ALA A 279 22.95 -7.32 -2.68
CA ALA A 279 24.06 -7.57 -1.76
C ALA A 279 24.44 -6.33 -0.92
N GLU A 280 24.15 -5.12 -1.40
CA GLU A 280 24.34 -3.89 -0.63
C GLU A 280 23.24 -3.76 0.43
N VAL A 281 21.98 -3.95 0.04
CA VAL A 281 20.82 -3.95 0.95
C VAL A 281 20.99 -4.98 2.05
N GLU A 282 21.31 -6.22 1.71
CA GLU A 282 21.49 -7.29 2.68
C GLU A 282 22.60 -6.98 3.70
N ARG A 283 23.74 -6.46 3.23
CA ARG A 283 24.87 -6.14 4.11
C ARG A 283 24.55 -5.00 5.06
N ALA A 284 23.95 -3.93 4.56
CA ALA A 284 23.57 -2.77 5.36
C ALA A 284 22.50 -3.15 6.40
N GLN A 285 21.49 -3.91 5.98
CA GLN A 285 20.42 -4.34 6.89
C GLN A 285 20.90 -5.39 7.90
N LEU A 286 21.77 -6.33 7.52
CA LEU A 286 22.33 -7.31 8.46
C LEU A 286 23.10 -6.61 9.58
N ALA A 287 24.01 -5.69 9.23
CA ALA A 287 24.75 -4.90 10.22
C ALA A 287 23.80 -4.15 11.16
N TRP A 288 22.77 -3.52 10.60
CA TRP A 288 21.76 -2.79 11.37
C TRP A 288 20.93 -3.69 12.30
N LEU A 289 20.59 -4.92 11.87
CA LEU A 289 19.82 -5.88 12.67
C LEU A 289 20.64 -6.53 13.79
N LEU A 290 21.93 -6.80 13.56
CA LEU A 290 22.82 -7.39 14.59
C LEU A 290 22.93 -6.51 15.83
N ASP A 291 22.89 -5.19 15.67
CA ASP A 291 22.87 -4.23 16.78
C ASP A 291 21.49 -4.13 17.47
N ARG A 292 20.47 -4.84 16.99
CA ARG A 292 19.06 -4.69 17.38
C ARG A 292 18.36 -6.04 17.64
N PRO A 293 18.84 -6.87 18.59
CA PRO A 293 18.29 -8.20 18.83
C PRO A 293 16.81 -8.21 19.26
N ARG A 294 16.34 -7.16 19.97
CA ARG A 294 14.92 -7.03 20.34
C ARG A 294 14.03 -6.85 19.10
N LEU A 295 14.44 -6.00 18.17
CA LEU A 295 13.75 -5.81 16.90
C LEU A 295 13.72 -7.10 16.08
N VAL A 296 14.85 -7.81 16.00
CA VAL A 296 14.93 -9.12 15.32
C VAL A 296 13.91 -10.10 15.90
N ALA A 297 13.85 -10.23 17.24
CA ALA A 297 12.90 -11.10 17.92
C ALA A 297 11.43 -10.69 17.64
N ASP A 298 11.16 -9.39 17.57
CA ASP A 298 9.84 -8.84 17.28
C ASP A 298 9.41 -9.10 15.84
N ILE A 299 10.30 -8.93 14.87
CA ILE A 299 10.07 -9.26 13.46
C ILE A 299 9.77 -10.77 13.33
N VAL A 300 10.63 -11.63 13.90
CA VAL A 300 10.44 -13.09 13.86
C VAL A 300 9.10 -13.48 14.48
N ARG A 301 8.75 -12.92 15.63
CA ARG A 301 7.46 -13.19 16.30
C ARG A 301 6.28 -12.75 15.42
N ARG A 302 6.33 -11.54 14.86
CA ARG A 302 5.22 -10.95 14.09
C ARG A 302 5.01 -11.62 12.73
N HIS A 303 6.08 -12.13 12.13
CA HIS A 303 6.04 -12.76 10.80
C HIS A 303 6.11 -14.30 10.83
N ARG A 304 5.93 -14.92 12.01
CA ARG A 304 6.03 -16.38 12.20
C ARG A 304 5.28 -17.20 11.14
N ALA A 305 4.02 -16.84 10.82
CA ALA A 305 3.23 -17.59 9.84
C ALA A 305 3.89 -17.64 8.45
N GLN A 306 4.48 -16.54 7.99
CA GLN A 306 5.19 -16.50 6.70
C GLN A 306 6.54 -17.22 6.80
N LEU A 307 7.25 -17.09 7.92
CA LEU A 307 8.51 -17.80 8.16
C LEU A 307 8.32 -19.33 8.24
N ASP A 308 7.20 -19.79 8.79
CA ASP A 308 6.85 -21.22 8.82
C ASP A 308 6.63 -21.75 7.40
N LEU A 309 5.91 -21.02 6.54
CA LEU A 309 5.73 -21.38 5.13
C LEU A 309 7.05 -21.46 4.36
N LEU A 310 7.93 -20.48 4.59
CA LEU A 310 9.27 -20.46 3.98
C LEU A 310 10.14 -21.63 4.46
N ALA A 311 9.88 -22.15 5.66
CA ALA A 311 10.54 -23.34 6.19
C ALA A 311 9.82 -24.66 5.80
N GLY A 312 8.84 -24.61 4.89
CA GLY A 312 8.07 -25.78 4.47
C GLY A 312 7.11 -26.34 5.52
N ARG A 313 6.78 -25.55 6.55
CA ARG A 313 5.84 -25.92 7.63
C ARG A 313 4.46 -25.33 7.40
N THR A 314 3.44 -25.95 8.00
CA THR A 314 2.08 -25.38 8.00
C THR A 314 2.00 -24.23 9.01
N PRO A 315 1.42 -23.06 8.66
CA PRO A 315 1.24 -21.97 9.62
C PRO A 315 0.49 -22.43 10.87
N GLY A 316 1.10 -22.24 12.05
CA GLY A 316 0.47 -22.58 13.33
C GLY A 316 0.79 -23.97 13.86
N GLU A 317 1.62 -24.78 13.18
CA GLU A 317 2.25 -25.93 13.81
C GLU A 317 3.32 -25.45 14.81
N VAL A 318 2.99 -25.51 16.10
CA VAL A 318 3.95 -25.27 17.19
C VAL A 318 5.01 -26.37 17.13
N SER A 319 6.29 -26.01 16.95
CA SER A 319 7.39 -26.94 17.21
C SER A 319 7.30 -27.39 18.66
N ARG A 320 7.12 -28.70 18.88
CA ARG A 320 7.32 -29.34 20.17
C ARG A 320 8.80 -29.36 20.52
#